data_AF-A0A9W9WJH2-F1
#
_entry.id   AF-A0A9W9WJH2-F1
#
_cell.length_a   1.000
_cell.length_b   1.000
_cell.length_c   1.000
_cell.angle_alpha   90.00
_cell.angle_beta   90.00
_cell.angle_gamma   90.00
#
_symmetry.space_group_name_H-M   'P 1'
#
loop_
_entity.id
_entity.type
_entity.pdbx_description
1 polymer ?
#
loop_
_entity_poly.entity_id
_entity_poly.type
_entity_poly.pdbx_seq_one_letter_code
_entity_poly.pdbx_strand_id
1 'polypeptide(L)'
;MIILKDCLTLFFSNPFWYLGTGDEFSNSESFEAETPFGVQLNTLYNTLQKGELQHANHWRAHTMRLANMTTQDPTTMSDRDTSFGLANEGIIKSKAFQFAAAKLKDKAFRCLIKDPDEDNVKTSLGKLYNSMAMFAKDVSTSQPRLGWRLLDQIPTQFDCRSKVITAAHIHGLDKGESRLNQHKVLAIFRPYFFRVGAWNDEIPFEERISKAHVLVEDAFTQFAISSDEDESPTKRTKRKAKRSKTEENVEVRTKESALQGKARKGAKKKKI
;
A
#
# COMPACT_ATOMS: atom_id res chain seq x y z
N MET A 1 -3.70 -8.95 4.57
CA MET A 1 -2.40 -9.61 4.24
C MET A 1 -2.39 -10.27 2.87
N ILE A 2 -3.45 -10.99 2.49
CA ILE A 2 -3.47 -11.81 1.26
C ILE A 2 -3.19 -10.97 0.00
N ILE A 3 -3.86 -9.81 -0.15
CA ILE A 3 -3.71 -8.95 -1.34
C ILE A 3 -2.28 -8.42 -1.49
N LEU A 4 -1.64 -7.95 -0.41
CA LEU A 4 -0.28 -7.42 -0.50
C LEU A 4 0.72 -8.51 -0.90
N LYS A 5 0.61 -9.71 -0.30
CA LYS A 5 1.43 -10.86 -0.70
C LYS A 5 1.25 -11.17 -2.19
N ASP A 6 0.00 -11.19 -2.64
CA ASP A 6 -0.36 -11.42 -4.05
C ASP A 6 0.32 -10.40 -4.97
N CYS A 7 0.14 -9.09 -4.68
CA CYS A 7 0.74 -8.01 -5.47
C CYS A 7 2.27 -8.06 -5.49
N LEU A 8 2.92 -8.41 -4.37
CA LEU A 8 4.38 -8.56 -4.33
C LEU A 8 4.83 -9.71 -5.23
N THR A 9 4.14 -10.86 -5.14
CA THR A 9 4.43 -12.01 -5.99
C THR A 9 4.21 -11.69 -7.46
N LEU A 10 3.08 -11.07 -7.82
CA LEU A 10 2.70 -10.77 -9.21
C LEU A 10 3.57 -9.67 -9.86
N PHE A 11 3.82 -8.56 -9.14
CA PHE A 11 4.34 -7.35 -9.78
C PHE A 11 5.79 -7.03 -9.42
N PHE A 12 6.28 -7.50 -8.28
CA PHE A 12 7.62 -7.14 -7.80
C PHE A 12 8.64 -8.25 -8.05
N SER A 13 8.21 -9.51 -8.15
CA SER A 13 9.11 -10.66 -8.37
C SER A 13 9.79 -10.62 -9.74
N ASN A 14 9.05 -10.21 -10.77
CA ASN A 14 9.54 -10.01 -12.12
C ASN A 14 9.28 -8.55 -12.52
N PRO A 15 10.29 -7.68 -12.68
CA PRO A 15 10.07 -6.29 -13.08
C PRO A 15 9.55 -6.15 -14.52
N PHE A 16 9.70 -7.17 -15.36
CA PHE A 16 9.34 -7.18 -16.78
C PHE A 16 8.03 -7.91 -17.09
N TRP A 17 7.24 -8.27 -16.06
CA TRP A 17 6.07 -9.15 -16.14
C TRP A 17 5.01 -8.78 -17.21
N TYR A 18 4.99 -7.52 -17.63
CA TYR A 18 4.02 -6.97 -18.60
C TYR A 18 4.64 -6.61 -19.95
N LEU A 19 5.96 -6.73 -20.13
CA LEU A 19 6.61 -6.38 -21.40
C LEU A 19 6.37 -7.49 -22.42
N GLY A 20 5.79 -7.16 -23.56
CA GLY A 20 5.62 -8.10 -24.66
C GLY A 20 5.94 -7.46 -26.00
N THR A 21 6.15 -8.31 -27.01
CA THR A 21 6.42 -7.87 -28.37
C THR A 21 5.18 -8.07 -29.24
N GLY A 22 4.72 -6.98 -29.87
CA GLY A 22 3.73 -6.97 -30.97
C GLY A 22 2.50 -7.88 -30.77
N ASP A 23 2.58 -9.10 -31.29
CA ASP A 23 1.46 -10.03 -31.41
C ASP A 23 1.07 -10.76 -30.11
N GLU A 24 1.88 -10.65 -29.05
CA GLU A 24 1.63 -11.37 -27.79
C GLU A 24 0.36 -10.89 -27.05
N PHE A 25 -0.09 -9.65 -27.28
CA PHE A 25 -1.26 -9.08 -26.59
C PHE A 25 -2.56 -9.13 -27.38
N SER A 26 -2.49 -9.41 -28.69
CA SER A 26 -3.67 -9.38 -29.56
C SER A 26 -4.57 -10.61 -29.38
N ASN A 27 -4.04 -11.72 -28.82
CA ASN A 27 -4.74 -13.00 -28.74
C ASN A 27 -4.70 -13.70 -27.37
N SER A 28 -4.10 -13.10 -26.34
CA SER A 28 -3.93 -13.79 -25.07
C SER A 28 -5.10 -13.52 -24.11
N GLU A 29 -6.14 -14.35 -24.16
CA GLU A 29 -7.05 -14.57 -23.00
C GLU A 29 -6.34 -15.33 -21.85
N SER A 30 -5.02 -15.56 -21.97
CA SER A 30 -4.25 -16.27 -20.96
C SER A 30 -4.24 -15.48 -19.65
N PHE A 31 -4.72 -16.13 -18.58
CA PHE A 31 -4.58 -15.66 -17.20
C PHE A 31 -3.13 -15.72 -16.68
N GLU A 32 -2.15 -15.93 -17.56
CA GLU A 32 -0.74 -15.99 -17.18
C GLU A 32 -0.27 -14.64 -16.62
N ALA A 33 0.33 -14.72 -15.44
CA ALA A 33 0.76 -13.55 -14.70
C ALA A 33 1.79 -12.73 -15.50
N GLU A 34 2.67 -13.42 -16.22
CA GLU A 34 3.81 -12.85 -16.92
C GLU A 34 3.67 -13.06 -18.44
N THR A 35 4.22 -12.14 -19.23
CA THR A 35 4.34 -12.30 -20.69
C THR A 35 5.54 -13.19 -21.03
N PRO A 36 5.53 -13.94 -22.15
CA PRO A 36 6.67 -14.76 -22.55
C PRO A 36 7.96 -13.96 -22.69
N PHE A 37 7.91 -12.79 -23.34
CA PHE A 37 9.05 -11.89 -23.42
C PHE A 37 9.51 -11.37 -22.05
N GLY A 38 8.56 -11.03 -21.17
CA GLY A 38 8.86 -10.62 -19.79
C GLY A 38 9.57 -11.70 -18.96
N VAL A 39 9.18 -12.97 -19.13
CA VAL A 39 9.85 -14.12 -18.49
C VAL A 39 11.28 -14.28 -19.00
N GLN A 40 11.51 -14.12 -20.31
CA GLN A 40 12.85 -14.19 -20.91
C GLN A 40 13.76 -13.07 -20.38
N LEU A 41 13.26 -11.82 -20.33
CA LEU A 41 14.00 -10.70 -19.77
C LEU A 41 14.34 -10.91 -18.30
N ASN A 42 13.41 -11.48 -17.50
CA ASN A 42 13.67 -11.78 -16.10
C ASN A 42 14.72 -12.87 -15.93
N THR A 43 14.69 -13.90 -16.79
CA THR A 43 15.69 -14.97 -16.79
C THR A 43 17.09 -14.42 -17.13
N LEU A 44 17.17 -13.55 -18.13
CA LEU A 44 18.40 -12.84 -18.45
C LEU A 44 18.88 -11.99 -17.27
N TYR A 45 17.99 -11.21 -16.66
CA TYR A 45 18.31 -10.38 -15.50
C TYR A 45 18.87 -11.19 -14.32
N ASN A 46 18.22 -12.30 -13.97
CA ASN A 46 18.68 -13.20 -12.90
C ASN A 46 20.04 -13.82 -13.22
N THR A 47 20.37 -13.99 -14.51
CA THR A 47 21.69 -14.44 -14.96
C THR A 47 22.73 -13.33 -14.80
N LEU A 48 22.41 -12.10 -15.21
CA LEU A 48 23.29 -10.93 -15.06
C LEU A 48 23.59 -10.63 -13.58
N GLN A 49 22.62 -10.82 -12.69
CA GLN A 49 22.81 -10.64 -11.24
C GLN A 49 23.89 -11.56 -10.65
N LYS A 50 24.10 -12.76 -11.21
CA LYS A 50 25.15 -13.68 -10.76
C LYS A 50 26.54 -13.24 -11.19
N GLY A 51 26.62 -12.48 -12.29
CA GLY A 51 27.88 -11.93 -12.80
C GLY A 51 28.28 -10.68 -12.02
N GLU A 52 27.43 -9.64 -12.07
CA GLU A 52 27.69 -8.37 -11.40
C GLU A 52 26.39 -7.65 -11.04
N LEU A 53 26.06 -7.60 -9.74
CA LEU A 53 24.75 -7.17 -9.26
C LEU A 53 24.45 -5.69 -9.58
N GLN A 54 25.45 -4.81 -9.47
CA GLN A 54 25.28 -3.38 -9.72
C GLN A 54 24.91 -3.12 -11.18
N HIS A 55 25.66 -3.71 -12.11
CA HIS A 55 25.42 -3.58 -13.55
C HIS A 55 24.09 -4.20 -13.95
N ALA A 56 23.72 -5.34 -13.37
CA ALA A 56 22.41 -5.94 -13.58
C ALA A 56 21.28 -4.99 -13.13
N ASN A 57 21.38 -4.42 -11.93
CA ASN A 57 20.40 -3.46 -11.41
C ASN A 57 20.29 -2.20 -12.27
N HIS A 58 21.42 -1.74 -12.79
CA HIS A 58 21.49 -0.61 -13.70
C HIS A 58 20.80 -0.92 -15.02
N TRP A 59 21.13 -2.06 -15.62
CA TRP A 59 20.49 -2.57 -16.85
C TRP A 59 18.97 -2.66 -16.67
N ARG A 60 18.48 -3.30 -15.62
CA ARG A 60 17.04 -3.37 -15.31
C ARG A 60 16.40 -1.99 -15.25
N ALA A 61 16.99 -1.08 -14.48
CA ALA A 61 16.44 0.27 -14.32
C ALA A 61 16.38 1.03 -15.65
N HIS A 62 17.41 0.93 -16.49
CA HIS A 62 17.43 1.56 -17.81
C HIS A 62 16.42 0.94 -18.78
N THR A 63 16.36 -0.39 -18.85
CA THR A 63 15.35 -1.12 -19.64
C THR A 63 13.95 -0.69 -19.23
N MET A 64 13.66 -0.60 -17.94
CA MET A 64 12.36 -0.14 -17.44
C MET A 64 12.07 1.32 -17.77
N ARG A 65 13.05 2.23 -17.69
CA ARG A 65 12.83 3.65 -18.08
C ARG A 65 12.52 3.78 -19.57
N LEU A 66 13.25 3.07 -20.41
CA LEU A 66 13.02 3.07 -21.86
C LEU A 66 11.66 2.46 -22.20
N ALA A 67 11.32 1.34 -21.58
CA ALA A 67 10.07 0.64 -21.84
C ALA A 67 8.82 1.43 -21.41
N ASN A 68 8.96 2.34 -20.44
CA ASN A 68 7.85 3.12 -19.90
C ASN A 68 7.99 4.62 -20.18
N MET A 69 8.73 4.99 -21.23
CA MET A 69 8.88 6.38 -21.59
C MET A 69 7.54 6.95 -22.05
N THR A 70 7.03 7.92 -21.31
CA THR A 70 5.84 8.71 -21.66
C THR A 70 6.20 10.19 -21.66
N THR A 71 5.63 10.96 -22.58
CA THR A 71 5.80 12.43 -22.60
C THR A 71 4.90 13.04 -21.55
N GLN A 72 5.47 13.45 -20.41
CA GLN A 72 4.75 14.26 -19.43
C GLN A 72 4.67 15.75 -19.83
N ASP A 73 5.53 16.19 -20.74
CA ASP A 73 5.62 17.59 -21.15
C ASP A 73 5.62 17.72 -22.68
N PRO A 74 4.54 18.28 -23.28
CA PRO A 74 4.46 18.49 -24.72
C PRO A 74 5.42 19.58 -25.23
N THR A 75 6.09 20.33 -24.35
CA THR A 75 6.93 21.48 -24.74
C THR A 75 8.41 21.16 -24.92
N THR A 76 8.90 20.00 -24.47
CA THR A 76 10.35 19.72 -24.39
C THR A 76 10.83 18.53 -25.23
N MET A 77 9.95 17.71 -25.82
CA MET A 77 10.34 16.42 -26.42
C MET A 77 9.44 15.99 -27.60
N SER A 78 9.32 16.77 -28.67
CA SER A 78 8.42 16.46 -29.81
C SER A 78 8.81 15.24 -30.64
N ASP A 79 10.05 14.76 -30.54
CA ASP A 79 10.62 13.80 -31.52
C ASP A 79 10.75 12.36 -30.96
N ARG A 80 10.18 12.06 -29.78
CA ARG A 80 10.30 10.73 -29.17
C ARG A 80 9.06 9.88 -29.43
N ASP A 81 9.27 8.67 -29.92
CA ASP A 81 8.21 7.67 -30.00
C ASP A 81 7.88 7.13 -28.59
N THR A 82 6.68 7.44 -28.12
CA THR A 82 6.14 7.00 -26.82
C THR A 82 5.10 5.89 -26.95
N SER A 83 4.86 5.40 -28.16
CA SER A 83 3.84 4.38 -28.44
C SER A 83 4.03 3.13 -27.58
N PHE A 84 5.28 2.70 -27.40
CA PHE A 84 5.61 1.54 -26.57
C PHE A 84 5.28 1.76 -25.08
N GLY A 85 5.62 2.93 -24.52
CA GLY A 85 5.31 3.26 -23.13
C GLY A 85 3.81 3.36 -22.85
N LEU A 86 3.07 3.97 -23.78
CA LEU A 86 1.60 4.08 -23.69
C LEU A 86 0.91 2.72 -23.82
N ALA A 87 1.38 1.87 -24.74
CA ALA A 87 0.86 0.50 -24.89
C ALA A 87 1.08 -0.31 -23.60
N ASN A 88 2.27 -0.23 -23.02
CA ASN A 88 2.63 -0.88 -21.77
C ASN A 88 1.75 -0.44 -20.59
N GLU A 89 1.43 0.85 -20.49
CA GLU A 89 0.51 1.35 -19.45
C GLU A 89 -0.90 0.75 -19.60
N GLY A 90 -1.39 0.63 -20.83
CA GLY A 90 -2.65 -0.04 -21.15
C GLY A 90 -2.65 -1.51 -20.71
N ILE A 91 -1.55 -2.24 -21.00
CA ILE A 91 -1.38 -3.64 -20.60
C ILE A 91 -1.37 -3.79 -19.08
N ILE A 92 -0.58 -2.96 -18.38
CA ILE A 92 -0.49 -2.98 -16.91
C ILE A 92 -1.88 -2.83 -16.30
N LYS A 93 -2.63 -1.82 -16.75
CA LYS A 93 -3.98 -1.56 -16.26
C LYS A 93 -4.92 -2.72 -16.56
N SER A 94 -4.92 -3.24 -17.78
CA SER A 94 -5.78 -4.37 -18.18
C SER A 94 -5.50 -5.61 -17.31
N LYS A 95 -4.23 -6.04 -17.23
CA LYS A 95 -3.83 -7.21 -16.42
C LYS A 95 -4.13 -7.02 -14.93
N ALA A 96 -3.91 -5.82 -14.38
CA ALA A 96 -4.23 -5.54 -12.98
C ALA A 96 -5.72 -5.76 -12.66
N PHE A 97 -6.62 -5.34 -13.55
CA PHE A 97 -8.05 -5.59 -13.41
C PHE A 97 -8.41 -7.06 -13.63
N GLN A 98 -7.72 -7.76 -14.53
CA GLN A 98 -7.89 -9.20 -14.71
C GLN A 98 -7.49 -9.99 -13.46
N PHE A 99 -6.35 -9.67 -12.83
CA PHE A 99 -5.92 -10.31 -11.58
C PHE A 99 -6.88 -10.02 -10.44
N ALA A 100 -7.38 -8.79 -10.32
CA ALA A 100 -8.41 -8.46 -9.35
C ALA A 100 -9.70 -9.29 -9.58
N ALA A 101 -10.15 -9.42 -10.82
CA ALA A 101 -11.30 -10.24 -11.17
C ALA A 101 -11.07 -11.74 -10.89
N ALA A 102 -9.89 -12.26 -11.19
CA ALA A 102 -9.51 -13.63 -10.85
C ALA A 102 -9.51 -13.84 -9.33
N LYS A 103 -9.02 -12.86 -8.55
CA LYS A 103 -9.01 -12.93 -7.10
C LYS A 103 -10.41 -12.95 -6.50
N LEU A 104 -11.37 -12.25 -7.10
CA LEU A 104 -12.78 -12.29 -6.66
C LEU A 104 -13.49 -13.61 -6.95
N LYS A 105 -12.95 -14.43 -7.86
CA LYS A 105 -13.42 -15.80 -8.09
C LYS A 105 -12.91 -16.78 -7.03
N ASP A 106 -11.87 -16.43 -6.27
CA ASP A 106 -11.35 -17.25 -5.18
C ASP A 106 -12.36 -17.28 -4.03
N LYS A 107 -12.87 -18.47 -3.71
CA LYS A 107 -13.90 -18.67 -2.68
C LYS A 107 -13.43 -18.24 -1.30
N ALA A 108 -12.18 -18.57 -0.93
CA ALA A 108 -11.65 -18.25 0.38
C ALA A 108 -11.47 -16.73 0.55
N PHE A 109 -11.01 -16.04 -0.48
CA PHE A 109 -10.93 -14.58 -0.50
C PHE A 109 -12.32 -13.94 -0.43
N ARG A 110 -13.31 -14.48 -1.16
CA ARG A 110 -14.68 -13.97 -1.16
C ARG A 110 -15.32 -14.05 0.23
N CYS A 111 -15.03 -15.08 1.02
CA CYS A 111 -15.47 -15.18 2.42
C CYS A 111 -14.92 -14.07 3.34
N LEU A 112 -13.84 -13.39 2.95
CA LEU A 112 -13.24 -12.30 3.73
C LEU A 112 -13.87 -10.93 3.41
N ILE A 113 -14.73 -10.85 2.39
CA ILE A 113 -15.38 -9.61 1.96
C ILE A 113 -16.77 -9.57 2.62
N LYS A 114 -17.02 -8.53 3.42
CA LYS A 114 -18.34 -8.29 4.01
C LYS A 114 -19.28 -7.68 2.97
N ASP A 115 -20.48 -8.25 2.84
CA ASP A 115 -21.60 -7.85 1.97
C ASP A 115 -21.28 -6.80 0.90
N PRO A 116 -20.71 -7.23 -0.24
CA PRO A 116 -20.28 -6.30 -1.24
C PRO A 116 -21.38 -5.99 -2.24
N ASP A 117 -21.61 -4.70 -2.46
CA ASP A 117 -21.85 -4.20 -3.81
C ASP A 117 -20.71 -4.73 -4.71
N GLU A 118 -21.02 -5.76 -5.51
CA GLU A 118 -20.05 -6.54 -6.28
C GLU A 118 -19.30 -5.66 -7.29
N ASP A 119 -19.99 -4.67 -7.87
CA ASP A 119 -19.40 -3.74 -8.84
C ASP A 119 -18.44 -2.77 -8.17
N ASN A 120 -18.79 -2.26 -6.98
CA ASN A 120 -17.90 -1.40 -6.22
C ASN A 120 -16.65 -2.15 -5.75
N VAL A 121 -16.80 -3.40 -5.28
CA VAL A 121 -15.65 -4.22 -4.87
C VAL A 121 -14.76 -4.56 -6.04
N LYS A 122 -15.32 -4.95 -7.18
CA LYS A 122 -14.56 -5.19 -8.42
C LYS A 122 -13.76 -3.96 -8.83
N THR A 123 -14.39 -2.79 -8.82
CA THR A 123 -13.75 -1.52 -9.17
C THR A 123 -12.65 -1.14 -8.18
N SER A 124 -12.91 -1.25 -6.88
CA SER A 124 -11.97 -0.90 -5.82
C SER A 124 -10.75 -1.83 -5.81
N LEU A 125 -10.97 -3.13 -5.98
CA LEU A 125 -9.89 -4.11 -6.05
C LEU A 125 -9.06 -3.92 -7.32
N GLY A 126 -9.71 -3.68 -8.48
CA GLY A 126 -9.01 -3.38 -9.73
C GLY A 126 -8.12 -2.13 -9.62
N LYS A 127 -8.64 -1.05 -9.00
CA LYS A 127 -7.85 0.16 -8.71
C LYS A 127 -6.67 -0.16 -7.79
N LEU A 128 -6.86 -0.95 -6.74
CA LEU A 128 -5.79 -1.33 -5.81
C LEU A 128 -4.68 -2.13 -6.52
N TYR A 129 -5.04 -3.14 -7.31
CA TYR A 129 -4.07 -3.90 -8.09
C TYR A 129 -3.33 -3.00 -9.09
N ASN A 130 -4.05 -2.10 -9.77
CA ASN A 130 -3.44 -1.16 -10.71
C ASN A 130 -2.46 -0.20 -10.01
N SER A 131 -2.82 0.34 -8.85
CA SER A 131 -1.92 1.17 -8.05
C SER A 131 -0.66 0.41 -7.64
N MET A 132 -0.80 -0.85 -7.22
CA MET A 132 0.36 -1.67 -6.85
C MET A 132 1.23 -2.02 -8.07
N ALA A 133 0.62 -2.30 -9.22
CA ALA A 133 1.32 -2.60 -10.47
C ALA A 133 2.10 -1.38 -10.99
N MET A 134 1.47 -0.20 -10.99
CA MET A 134 2.13 1.06 -11.34
C MET A 134 3.25 1.41 -10.36
N PHE A 135 3.03 1.20 -9.07
CA PHE A 135 4.09 1.39 -8.07
C PHE A 135 5.26 0.43 -8.29
N ALA A 136 5.00 -0.84 -8.61
CA ALA A 136 6.05 -1.82 -8.93
C ALA A 136 6.84 -1.41 -10.18
N LYS A 137 6.16 -0.91 -11.22
CA LYS A 137 6.78 -0.34 -12.43
C LYS A 137 7.73 0.81 -12.05
N ASP A 138 7.25 1.78 -11.27
CA ASP A 138 8.03 2.97 -10.91
C ASP A 138 9.24 2.62 -10.05
N VAL A 139 9.05 1.77 -9.03
CA VAL A 139 10.16 1.21 -8.23
C VAL A 139 11.15 0.46 -9.12
N SER A 140 10.67 -0.18 -10.18
CA SER A 140 11.53 -0.92 -11.10
C SER A 140 12.46 -0.03 -11.93
N THR A 141 12.18 1.27 -12.02
CA THR A 141 13.08 2.26 -12.65
C THR A 141 14.17 2.78 -11.71
N SER A 142 14.08 2.49 -10.41
CA SER A 142 15.02 2.99 -9.41
C SER A 142 16.26 2.12 -9.30
N GLN A 143 17.39 2.72 -8.90
CA GLN A 143 18.59 2.03 -8.45
C GLN A 143 18.82 2.53 -7.02
N PRO A 144 19.00 1.66 -5.99
CA PRO A 144 19.07 0.18 -5.95
C PRO A 144 17.75 -0.58 -6.17
N ARG A 145 17.83 -1.93 -6.24
CA ARG A 145 16.67 -2.83 -6.33
C ARG A 145 15.97 -2.95 -4.97
N LEU A 146 14.64 -2.88 -4.96
CA LEU A 146 13.81 -3.19 -3.80
C LEU A 146 13.69 -4.71 -3.60
N GLY A 147 14.01 -5.18 -2.39
CA GLY A 147 13.74 -6.53 -1.91
C GLY A 147 12.76 -6.53 -0.75
N TRP A 148 12.11 -7.68 -0.53
CA TRP A 148 11.22 -7.89 0.60
C TRP A 148 11.39 -9.28 1.20
N ARG A 149 10.99 -9.43 2.47
CA ARG A 149 10.89 -10.74 3.14
C ARG A 149 9.50 -10.97 3.70
N LEU A 150 9.01 -12.19 3.49
CA LEU A 150 7.74 -12.68 4.00
C LEU A 150 7.91 -13.43 5.34
N LEU A 151 6.81 -13.98 5.87
CA LEU A 151 6.76 -14.59 7.21
C LEU A 151 7.73 -15.76 7.38
N ASP A 152 7.93 -16.54 6.32
CA ASP A 152 8.85 -17.66 6.25
C ASP A 152 10.34 -17.25 6.20
N GLN A 153 10.62 -15.95 5.99
CA GLN A 153 11.97 -15.42 5.78
C GLN A 153 12.41 -14.44 6.89
N ILE A 154 11.60 -14.27 7.94
CA ILE A 154 11.91 -13.43 9.10
C ILE A 154 12.02 -14.29 10.37
N PRO A 155 12.59 -13.76 11.47
CA PRO A 155 12.62 -14.49 12.74
C PRO A 155 11.22 -14.91 13.19
N THR A 156 11.10 -16.16 13.65
CA THR A 156 9.84 -16.76 14.12
C THR A 156 9.45 -16.32 15.52
N GLN A 157 10.41 -15.76 16.28
CA GLN A 157 10.20 -15.21 17.61
C GLN A 157 10.42 -13.70 17.60
N PHE A 158 9.63 -13.00 18.39
CA PHE A 158 9.75 -11.56 18.55
C PHE A 158 10.93 -11.19 19.44
N ASP A 159 11.67 -10.16 19.04
CA ASP A 159 12.66 -9.49 19.86
C ASP A 159 12.52 -7.98 19.60
N CYS A 160 12.25 -7.21 20.65
CA CYS A 160 12.13 -5.75 20.59
C CYS A 160 13.41 -5.07 20.07
N ARG A 161 14.58 -5.72 20.18
CA ARG A 161 15.87 -5.25 19.66
C ARG A 161 16.15 -5.70 18.22
N SER A 162 15.26 -6.49 17.61
CA SER A 162 15.44 -6.98 16.25
C SER A 162 15.61 -5.85 15.25
N LYS A 163 16.59 -5.99 14.35
CA LYS A 163 16.77 -5.07 13.21
C LYS A 163 15.76 -5.32 12.10
N VAL A 164 15.09 -6.48 12.10
CA VAL A 164 14.23 -6.98 11.02
C VAL A 164 12.75 -6.79 11.32
N ILE A 165 12.31 -7.05 12.55
CA ILE A 165 10.88 -7.04 12.93
C ILE A 165 10.57 -5.95 13.96
N THR A 166 9.32 -5.48 13.95
CA THR A 166 8.73 -4.60 14.96
C THR A 166 7.29 -5.03 15.22
N ALA A 167 6.84 -4.95 16.47
CA ALA A 167 5.47 -5.32 16.80
C ALA A 167 4.47 -4.36 16.12
N ALA A 168 3.32 -4.90 15.73
CA ALA A 168 2.22 -4.09 15.23
C ALA A 168 1.67 -3.17 16.32
N HIS A 169 1.21 -1.98 15.90
CA HIS A 169 0.67 -0.96 16.81
C HIS A 169 -0.49 -1.45 17.67
N ILE A 170 -1.25 -2.46 17.21
CA ILE A 170 -2.36 -3.08 17.94
C ILE A 170 -1.95 -3.73 19.26
N HIS A 171 -0.66 -4.05 19.45
CA HIS A 171 -0.14 -4.56 20.72
C HIS A 171 0.03 -3.46 21.78
N GLY A 172 -0.05 -2.18 21.39
CA GLY A 172 0.05 -1.04 22.32
C GLY A 172 1.37 -0.99 23.09
N LEU A 173 2.47 -1.48 22.51
CA LEU A 173 3.77 -1.48 23.19
C LEU A 173 4.40 -0.09 23.18
N ASP A 174 4.81 0.39 24.35
CA ASP A 174 5.66 1.56 24.47
C ASP A 174 7.11 1.26 24.04
N LYS A 175 7.88 2.34 23.83
CA LYS A 175 9.26 2.26 23.37
C LYS A 175 10.13 1.54 24.40
N GLY A 176 10.64 0.37 24.02
CA GLY A 176 11.56 -0.43 24.83
C GLY A 176 10.88 -1.52 25.66
N GLU A 177 9.55 -1.66 25.56
CA GLU A 177 8.86 -2.78 26.19
C GLU A 177 9.32 -4.12 25.61
N SER A 178 9.64 -5.05 26.51
CA SER A 178 10.10 -6.40 26.19
C SER A 178 9.06 -7.47 26.52
N ARG A 179 7.82 -7.09 26.83
CA ARG A 179 6.75 -7.99 27.29
C ARG A 179 6.48 -9.14 26.31
N LEU A 180 6.65 -8.90 25.01
CA LEU A 180 6.42 -9.89 23.96
C LEU A 180 7.72 -10.58 23.48
N ASN A 181 8.87 -10.33 24.13
CA ASN A 181 10.11 -10.97 23.70
C ASN A 181 10.01 -12.49 23.80
N GLN A 182 10.60 -13.18 22.83
CA GLN A 182 10.54 -14.63 22.63
C GLN A 182 9.15 -15.19 22.27
N HIS A 183 8.10 -14.36 22.27
CA HIS A 183 6.78 -14.79 21.83
C HIS A 183 6.76 -15.06 20.34
N LYS A 184 5.86 -15.96 19.91
CA LYS A 184 5.78 -16.39 18.51
C LYS A 184 5.23 -15.29 17.62
N VAL A 185 5.85 -15.11 16.46
CA VAL A 185 5.31 -14.27 15.38
C VAL A 185 4.22 -15.06 14.66
N LEU A 186 3.01 -14.48 14.61
CA LEU A 186 1.82 -15.10 14.03
C LEU A 186 1.55 -14.64 12.59
N ALA A 187 1.77 -13.36 12.30
CA ALA A 187 1.48 -12.78 10.99
C ALA A 187 2.33 -11.52 10.69
N ILE A 188 2.34 -11.06 9.44
CA ILE A 188 3.03 -9.84 8.99
C ILE A 188 2.03 -8.82 8.42
N PHE A 189 1.77 -7.70 9.08
CA PHE A 189 0.99 -6.63 8.43
C PHE A 189 1.72 -5.94 7.29
N ARG A 190 3.04 -5.76 7.44
CA ARG A 190 3.91 -5.13 6.44
C ARG A 190 5.22 -5.92 6.32
N PRO A 191 5.64 -6.33 5.12
CA PRO A 191 6.90 -7.04 4.90
C PRO A 191 8.11 -6.25 5.40
N TYR A 192 9.20 -6.96 5.63
CA TYR A 192 10.51 -6.33 5.76
C TYR A 192 10.94 -5.85 4.37
N PHE A 193 11.27 -4.57 4.22
CA PHE A 193 11.73 -4.00 2.96
C PHE A 193 13.18 -3.56 3.08
N PHE A 194 13.96 -3.85 2.05
CA PHE A 194 15.37 -3.52 1.97
C PHE A 194 15.75 -3.18 0.53
N ARG A 195 16.88 -2.51 0.36
CA ARG A 195 17.47 -2.25 -0.95
C ARG A 195 18.82 -2.94 -1.07
N VAL A 196 19.16 -3.37 -2.29
CA VAL A 196 20.45 -4.04 -2.58
C VAL A 196 21.03 -3.54 -3.89
N GLY A 197 22.35 -3.37 -3.90
CA GLY A 197 23.14 -3.12 -5.11
C GLY A 197 22.92 -1.72 -5.64
N ALA A 198 23.17 -0.71 -4.79
CA ALA A 198 23.29 0.66 -5.26
C ALA A 198 24.60 0.82 -6.04
N TRP A 199 24.66 1.84 -6.88
CA TRP A 199 25.81 2.07 -7.78
C TRP A 199 27.15 2.25 -7.04
N ASN A 200 27.11 2.79 -5.82
CA ASN A 200 28.30 3.08 -5.03
C ASN A 200 28.60 2.01 -3.96
N ASP A 201 27.88 0.90 -3.95
CA ASP A 201 28.03 -0.13 -2.91
C ASP A 201 29.16 -1.10 -3.30
N GLU A 202 30.39 -0.84 -2.88
CA GLU A 202 31.55 -1.73 -3.13
C GLU A 202 31.31 -3.18 -2.66
N ILE A 203 30.47 -3.36 -1.64
CA ILE A 203 30.04 -4.67 -1.14
C ILE A 203 28.51 -4.69 -1.20
N PRO A 204 27.87 -5.71 -1.81
CA PRO A 204 26.42 -5.83 -1.80
C PRO A 204 25.93 -6.08 -0.38
N PHE A 205 25.47 -5.02 0.29
CA PHE A 205 24.81 -5.12 1.59
C PHE A 205 23.32 -4.79 1.47
N GLU A 206 22.51 -5.43 2.30
CA GLU A 206 21.11 -5.10 2.41
C GLU A 206 20.95 -3.85 3.27
N GLU A 207 20.49 -2.77 2.66
CA GLU A 207 20.13 -1.57 3.40
C GLU A 207 18.64 -1.59 3.72
N ARG A 208 18.31 -1.63 5.00
CA ARG A 208 16.92 -1.68 5.47
C ARG A 208 16.19 -0.38 5.13
N ILE A 209 15.08 -0.49 4.41
CA ILE A 209 14.10 0.59 4.24
C ILE A 209 13.08 0.56 5.38
N SER A 210 12.55 -0.63 5.71
CA SER A 210 11.51 -0.78 6.72
C SER A 210 11.59 -2.13 7.43
N LYS A 211 11.33 -2.14 8.73
CA LYS A 211 11.14 -3.38 9.50
C LYS A 211 9.82 -4.05 9.10
N ALA A 212 9.75 -5.37 9.19
CA ALA A 212 8.48 -6.07 9.12
C ALA A 212 7.62 -5.72 10.34
N HIS A 213 6.36 -5.34 10.10
CA HIS A 213 5.39 -5.13 11.17
C HIS A 213 4.67 -6.45 11.46
N VAL A 214 4.87 -7.01 12.64
CA VAL A 214 4.43 -8.37 12.99
C VAL A 214 3.32 -8.39 14.03
N LEU A 215 2.35 -9.29 13.85
CA LEU A 215 1.45 -9.72 14.91
C LEU A 215 2.17 -10.77 15.74
N VAL A 216 2.23 -10.56 17.05
CA VAL A 216 2.91 -11.44 18.00
C VAL A 216 1.87 -12.09 18.91
N GLU A 217 2.10 -13.32 19.31
CA GLU A 217 1.28 -13.99 20.30
C GLU A 217 1.27 -13.19 21.60
N ASP A 218 0.09 -12.77 22.05
CA ASP A 218 -0.07 -11.95 23.24
C ASP A 218 -1.25 -12.47 24.06
N ALA A 219 -0.97 -12.97 25.26
CA ALA A 219 -1.98 -13.44 26.20
C ALA A 219 -2.88 -12.31 26.74
N PHE A 220 -2.45 -11.04 26.62
CA PHE A 220 -3.17 -9.88 27.13
C PHE A 220 -4.08 -9.19 26.11
N THR A 221 -4.11 -9.63 24.85
CA THR A 221 -5.10 -9.11 23.89
C THR A 221 -6.48 -9.67 24.17
N GLN A 222 -7.14 -9.12 25.20
CA GLN A 222 -8.59 -9.20 25.44
C GLN A 222 -9.40 -8.38 24.43
N PHE A 223 -8.75 -7.71 23.46
CA PHE A 223 -9.40 -7.28 22.24
C PHE A 223 -9.56 -8.48 21.31
N ALA A 224 -10.35 -9.44 21.79
CA ALA A 224 -11.11 -10.30 20.91
C ALA A 224 -11.75 -9.40 19.86
N ILE A 225 -11.69 -9.85 18.62
CA ILE A 225 -12.62 -9.44 17.59
C ILE A 225 -14.00 -9.73 18.19
N SER A 226 -14.59 -8.75 18.89
CA SER A 226 -15.97 -8.78 19.34
C SER A 226 -16.78 -8.76 18.07
N SER A 227 -17.13 -9.95 17.61
CA SER A 227 -18.26 -10.12 16.71
C SER A 227 -19.47 -9.60 17.49
N ASP A 228 -19.92 -8.39 17.18
CA ASP A 228 -21.16 -7.77 17.69
C ASP A 228 -22.40 -8.53 17.16
N GLU A 229 -22.41 -9.86 17.27
CA GLU A 229 -23.53 -10.72 16.99
C GLU A 229 -23.65 -11.75 18.12
N ASP A 230 -24.11 -11.28 19.27
CA ASP A 230 -25.17 -11.91 20.05
C ASP A 230 -25.30 -11.20 21.40
N GLU A 231 -26.23 -10.25 21.48
CA GLU A 231 -27.23 -10.12 22.55
C GLU A 231 -28.00 -8.79 22.39
N SER A 232 -29.27 -8.91 22.00
CA SER A 232 -30.27 -7.85 21.98
C SER A 232 -30.98 -7.77 23.36
N PRO A 233 -32.01 -6.94 23.58
CA PRO A 233 -32.08 -5.47 23.51
C PRO A 233 -32.68 -4.89 24.82
N THR A 234 -32.11 -3.87 25.47
CA THR A 234 -32.88 -2.98 26.40
C THR A 234 -31.99 -1.89 26.98
N LYS A 235 -31.79 -0.77 26.29
CA LYS A 235 -31.34 0.50 26.94
C LYS A 235 -31.48 1.75 26.07
N ARG A 236 -32.18 1.69 24.93
CA ARG A 236 -32.28 2.81 23.99
C ARG A 236 -33.37 3.84 24.31
N THR A 237 -34.20 3.62 25.33
CA THR A 237 -35.31 4.54 25.68
C THR A 237 -34.95 5.64 26.69
N LYS A 238 -33.76 5.63 27.31
CA LYS A 238 -33.40 6.65 28.33
C LYS A 238 -32.53 7.82 27.84
N ARG A 239 -32.01 7.78 26.60
CA ARG A 239 -31.13 8.84 26.06
C ARG A 239 -31.82 9.90 25.19
N LYS A 240 -33.07 9.70 24.73
CA LYS A 240 -33.81 10.72 23.96
C LYS A 240 -34.55 11.76 24.83
N ALA A 241 -34.88 11.46 26.08
CA ALA A 241 -35.55 12.41 26.98
C ALA A 241 -34.61 13.45 27.63
N LYS A 242 -33.29 13.29 27.50
CA LYS A 242 -32.31 14.22 28.10
C LYS A 242 -31.78 15.28 27.13
N ARG A 243 -32.00 15.13 25.81
CA ARG A 243 -31.58 16.12 24.80
C ARG A 243 -32.61 17.21 24.55
N SER A 244 -33.91 16.95 24.74
CA SER A 244 -34.96 17.97 24.57
C SER A 244 -35.01 19.01 25.70
N LYS A 245 -34.42 18.74 26.88
CA LYS A 245 -34.35 19.73 28.00
C LYS A 245 -33.13 20.64 27.96
N THR A 246 -32.15 20.38 27.09
CA THR A 246 -30.93 21.19 27.01
C THR A 246 -30.99 22.21 25.87
N GLU A 247 -31.76 21.95 24.81
CA GLU A 247 -31.93 22.91 23.71
C GLU A 247 -32.86 24.08 24.07
N GLU A 248 -33.86 23.87 24.93
CA GLU A 248 -34.78 24.94 25.36
C GLU A 248 -34.13 25.98 26.31
N ASN A 249 -33.07 25.59 27.05
CA ASN A 249 -32.37 26.50 27.99
C ASN A 249 -31.27 27.34 27.35
N VAL A 250 -30.81 26.99 26.14
CA VAL A 250 -29.77 27.77 25.44
C VAL A 250 -30.40 28.91 24.64
N GLU A 251 -31.60 28.74 24.11
CA GLU A 251 -32.28 29.75 23.28
C GLU A 251 -32.87 30.92 24.08
N VAL A 252 -33.16 30.74 25.37
CA VAL A 252 -33.61 31.82 26.27
C VAL A 252 -32.46 32.74 26.68
N ARG A 253 -31.24 32.21 26.85
CA ARG A 253 -30.08 33.02 27.28
C ARG A 253 -29.43 33.86 26.18
N THR A 254 -29.68 33.56 24.90
CA THR A 254 -29.10 34.33 23.78
C THR A 254 -29.91 35.57 23.39
N LYS A 255 -31.16 35.69 23.85
CA LYS A 255 -32.04 36.83 23.53
C LYS A 255 -31.95 38.00 24.54
N GLU A 256 -31.43 37.78 25.74
CA GLU A 256 -31.25 38.85 26.75
C GLU A 256 -29.94 39.65 26.61
N SER A 257 -28.88 39.09 26.01
CA SER A 257 -27.57 39.76 25.93
C SER A 257 -27.40 40.69 24.72
N ALA A 258 -28.42 40.84 23.86
CA ALA A 258 -28.34 41.62 22.61
C ALA A 258 -28.97 43.03 22.70
N LEU A 259 -29.43 43.47 23.88
CA LEU A 259 -30.14 44.75 24.08
C LEU A 259 -29.40 45.82 24.90
N GLN A 260 -28.15 45.61 25.32
CA GLN A 260 -27.39 46.61 26.06
C GLN A 260 -26.04 46.89 25.41
N GLY A 261 -25.88 48.09 24.83
CA GLY A 261 -24.56 48.61 24.43
C GLY A 261 -24.51 49.51 23.19
N LYS A 262 -25.46 50.43 23.00
CA LYS A 262 -25.29 51.56 22.05
C LYS A 262 -24.61 52.74 22.76
N ALA A 263 -23.69 53.38 22.03
CA ALA A 263 -23.28 54.79 22.04
C ALA A 263 -22.03 55.24 22.83
N ARG A 264 -20.97 55.61 22.09
CA ARG A 264 -20.38 56.98 21.96
C ARG A 264 -19.01 56.86 21.23
N LYS A 265 -18.88 57.17 19.93
CA LYS A 265 -18.62 58.47 19.26
C LYS A 265 -17.37 59.26 19.69
N GLY A 266 -16.44 59.38 18.72
CA GLY A 266 -15.60 60.56 18.42
C GLY A 266 -14.26 60.65 19.17
N ALA A 267 -13.17 61.22 18.67
CA ALA A 267 -12.73 61.69 17.34
C ALA A 267 -11.32 62.32 17.54
N LYS A 268 -10.42 62.17 16.55
CA LYS A 268 -9.21 63.00 16.30
C LYS A 268 -8.09 62.89 17.37
N LYS A 269 -6.78 63.03 17.11
CA LYS A 269 -6.04 63.84 16.13
C LYS A 269 -4.56 63.36 16.06
N LYS A 270 -3.85 63.92 15.09
CA LYS A 270 -2.50 63.66 14.58
C LYS A 270 -1.39 64.45 15.33
N LYS A 271 -0.12 64.04 15.11
CA LYS A 271 1.19 64.71 15.36
C LYS A 271 1.67 64.65 16.82
N ILE A 272 2.96 64.46 17.13
CA ILE A 272 4.22 64.84 16.43
C ILE A 272 5.12 63.63 16.20
#